data_AF-A0A0F7SWC8-F1
#
_entry.id   AF-A0A0F7SWC8-F1
#
_cell.length_a   1.000
_cell.length_b   1.000
_cell.length_c   1.000
_cell.angle_alpha   90.00
_cell.angle_beta   90.00
_cell.angle_gamma   90.00
#
_symmetry.space_group_name_H-M   'P 1'
#
loop_
_entity.id
_entity.type
_entity.pdbx_description
1 polymer ?
#
loop_
_entity_poly.entity_id
_entity_poly.type
_entity_poly.pdbx_seq_one_letter_code
_entity_poly.pdbx_strand_id
1 'polypeptide(L)'
;MSSISAQEEMLSKINFLGGYPTSSDLSPSIVFLYALLAPVLVFRMTRRSDRTWILLRPVIFLLCRFGMLALRVYMSKNTYGSGLLIAELILVSIGFLFLIDPIITIWKRHVESVTPQSQHPRWVLQLSRILRILLIVSIATTVVASSLISSALSKPSVIDNVRTLRKVSAIVTLITIVILLFAAIRVNMAFPVSRKGTVYIVAVTMCLMVIAVYRTEQTFSTGNTNSTAARAAFWICQMLFELAAFTSLLVISIPTWFPGDAIPSSSDTEMVLSQSQNFKTQSM
;
A
#
# COMPACT_ATOMS: atom_id res chain seq x y z
N MET A 1 -3.81 31.40 -26.88
CA MET A 1 -4.26 31.62 -25.48
C MET A 1 -5.57 30.89 -25.13
N SER A 2 -6.45 30.55 -26.08
CA SER A 2 -7.73 29.85 -25.79
C SER A 2 -7.61 28.34 -25.51
N SER A 3 -6.54 27.66 -25.93
CA SER A 3 -6.38 26.21 -25.73
C SER A 3 -5.89 25.84 -24.32
N ILE A 4 -5.11 26.71 -23.68
CA ILE A 4 -4.57 26.49 -22.32
C ILE A 4 -5.69 26.60 -21.29
N SER A 5 -6.56 27.62 -21.40
CA SER A 5 -7.70 27.79 -20.51
C SER A 5 -8.71 26.63 -20.59
N ALA A 6 -8.92 26.08 -21.80
CA ALA A 6 -9.79 24.92 -21.99
C ALA A 6 -9.20 23.64 -21.37
N GLN A 7 -7.88 23.45 -21.46
CA GLN A 7 -7.20 22.34 -20.79
C GLN A 7 -7.26 22.47 -19.26
N GLU A 8 -7.06 23.67 -18.71
CA GLU A 8 -7.19 23.91 -17.27
C GLU A 8 -8.63 23.68 -16.77
N GLU A 9 -9.64 24.06 -17.56
CA GLU A 9 -11.05 23.77 -17.24
C GLU A 9 -11.36 22.26 -17.29
N MET A 10 -10.74 21.50 -18.21
CA MET A 10 -10.91 20.05 -18.25
C MET A 10 -10.15 19.34 -17.13
N LEU A 11 -8.96 19.83 -16.77
CA LEU A 11 -8.20 19.31 -15.63
C LEU A 11 -8.91 19.62 -14.31
N SER A 12 -9.55 20.79 -14.16
CA SER A 12 -10.30 21.11 -12.93
C SER A 12 -11.52 20.22 -12.71
N LYS A 13 -12.07 19.60 -13.77
CA LYS A 13 -13.11 18.56 -13.67
C LYS A 13 -12.60 17.24 -13.09
N ILE A 14 -11.27 17.08 -12.99
CA ILE A 14 -10.60 15.93 -12.40
C ILE A 14 -10.07 16.35 -11.03
N ASN A 15 -10.60 15.77 -9.95
CA ASN A 15 -10.06 16.03 -8.62
C ASN A 15 -8.65 15.45 -8.48
N PHE A 16 -7.69 16.35 -8.26
CA PHE A 16 -6.31 16.00 -7.90
C PHE A 16 -6.22 15.78 -6.40
N LEU A 17 -5.68 14.63 -5.99
CA LEU A 17 -5.44 14.35 -4.58
C LEU A 17 -4.40 15.34 -4.04
N GLY A 18 -4.82 16.20 -3.10
CA GLY A 18 -3.99 17.26 -2.53
C GLY A 18 -3.99 18.59 -3.28
N GLY A 19 -4.84 18.74 -4.31
CA GLY A 19 -4.96 19.98 -5.08
C GLY A 19 -3.73 20.29 -5.92
N TYR A 20 -3.70 21.49 -6.52
CA TYR A 20 -2.54 21.94 -7.29
C TYR A 20 -1.35 22.25 -6.37
N PRO A 21 -0.13 21.81 -6.74
CA PRO A 21 1.10 22.16 -6.03
C PRO A 21 1.28 23.67 -5.93
N THR A 22 1.59 24.17 -4.75
CA THR A 22 1.90 25.58 -4.51
C THR A 22 3.21 25.74 -3.75
N SER A 23 3.73 26.96 -3.68
CA SER A 23 4.91 27.28 -2.87
C SER A 23 4.78 26.87 -1.40
N SER A 24 3.55 26.81 -0.87
CA SER A 24 3.26 26.32 0.49
C SER A 24 3.53 24.82 0.68
N ASP A 25 3.54 24.02 -0.40
CA ASP A 25 3.78 22.58 -0.32
C ASP A 25 5.27 22.20 -0.20
N LEU A 26 6.18 23.17 -0.28
CA LEU A 26 7.62 22.95 -0.18
C LEU A 26 8.03 22.46 1.22
N SER A 27 7.59 23.15 2.28
CA SER A 27 7.91 22.79 3.66
C SER A 27 7.43 21.39 4.03
N PRO A 28 6.16 21.01 3.83
CA PRO A 28 5.71 19.65 4.15
C PRO A 28 6.40 18.59 3.28
N SER A 29 6.72 18.87 2.01
CA SER A 29 7.43 17.90 1.17
C SER A 29 8.84 17.56 1.67
N ILE A 30 9.52 18.53 2.30
CA ILE A 30 10.82 18.31 2.95
C ILE A 30 10.65 17.55 4.27
N VAL A 31 9.64 17.89 5.07
CA VAL A 31 9.38 17.22 6.37
C VAL A 31 8.97 15.75 6.17
N PHE A 32 8.10 15.49 5.21
CA PHE A 32 7.67 14.13 4.85
C PHE A 32 8.64 13.43 3.90
N LEU A 33 9.86 13.96 3.73
CA LEU A 33 10.87 13.28 2.95
C LEU A 33 11.23 11.98 3.67
N TYR A 34 10.86 10.85 3.07
CA TYR A 34 11.15 9.51 3.56
C TYR A 34 12.66 9.17 3.57
N ALA A 35 13.54 10.17 3.41
CA ALA A 35 15.00 10.07 3.42
C ALA A 35 15.54 9.40 4.68
N LEU A 36 14.95 9.65 5.86
CA LEU A 36 15.38 8.99 7.09
C LEU A 36 15.02 7.50 7.13
N LEU A 37 13.97 7.09 6.42
CA LEU A 37 13.51 5.69 6.38
C LEU A 37 14.20 4.87 5.28
N ALA A 38 14.78 5.51 4.27
CA ALA A 38 15.48 4.83 3.19
C ALA A 38 16.71 4.02 3.70
N PRO A 39 17.61 4.57 4.54
CA PRO A 39 18.70 3.80 5.13
C PRO A 39 18.20 2.62 5.97
N VAL A 40 17.12 2.80 6.73
CA VAL A 40 16.52 1.73 7.55
C VAL A 40 16.00 0.59 6.67
N LEU A 41 15.33 0.91 5.56
CA LEU A 41 14.86 -0.09 4.61
C LEU A 41 16.03 -0.82 3.93
N VAL A 42 17.05 -0.09 3.49
CA VAL A 42 18.26 -0.69 2.87
C VAL A 42 18.97 -1.60 3.87
N PHE A 43 19.18 -1.13 5.10
CA PHE A 43 19.77 -1.93 6.18
C PHE A 43 19.00 -3.25 6.39
N ARG A 44 17.66 -3.18 6.45
CA ARG A 44 16.83 -4.38 6.58
C ARG A 44 16.89 -5.32 5.38
N MET A 45 16.97 -4.79 4.16
CA MET A 45 17.14 -5.63 2.97
C MET A 45 18.49 -6.35 2.94
N THR A 46 19.54 -5.72 3.48
CA THR A 46 20.89 -6.32 3.52
C THR A 46 21.05 -7.37 4.63
N ARG A 47 20.28 -7.27 5.71
CA ARG A 47 20.35 -8.21 6.84
C ARG A 47 19.72 -9.55 6.46
N ARG A 48 20.52 -10.63 6.45
CA ARG A 48 20.08 -11.99 6.05
C ARG A 48 18.87 -12.51 6.84
N SER A 49 18.74 -12.14 8.12
CA SER A 49 17.61 -12.59 8.97
C SER A 49 16.26 -11.99 8.57
N ASP A 50 16.25 -10.81 7.94
CA ASP A 50 15.04 -10.04 7.64
C ASP A 50 14.69 -10.07 6.14
N ARG A 51 15.55 -10.68 5.31
CA ARG A 51 15.41 -10.73 3.85
C ARG A 51 14.18 -11.55 3.46
N THR A 52 13.08 -10.85 3.22
CA THR A 52 11.84 -11.44 2.71
C THR A 52 11.40 -10.72 1.46
N TRP A 53 10.82 -11.45 0.51
CA TRP A 53 10.17 -10.87 -0.67
C TRP A 53 9.03 -9.90 -0.33
N ILE A 54 8.53 -9.95 0.91
CA ILE A 54 7.52 -9.03 1.44
C ILE A 54 8.03 -7.59 1.46
N LEU A 55 9.34 -7.37 1.66
CA LEU A 55 9.94 -6.02 1.70
C LEU A 55 10.10 -5.38 0.32
N LEU A 56 9.98 -6.12 -0.78
CA LEU A 56 10.08 -5.56 -2.13
C LEU A 56 8.97 -4.54 -2.40
N ARG A 57 7.75 -4.79 -1.91
CA ARG A 57 6.61 -3.88 -2.11
C ARG A 57 6.79 -2.54 -1.37
N PRO A 58 7.21 -2.51 -0.10
CA PRO A 58 7.66 -1.30 0.59
C PRO A 58 8.77 -0.51 -0.13
N VAL A 59 9.69 -1.18 -0.85
CA VAL A 59 10.71 -0.47 -1.66
C VAL A 59 10.05 0.26 -2.82
N ILE A 60 9.18 -0.40 -3.57
CA ILE A 60 8.47 0.22 -4.70
C ILE A 60 7.62 1.39 -4.19
N PHE A 61 6.91 1.20 -3.07
CA PHE A 61 6.18 2.25 -2.38
C PHE A 61 7.06 3.48 -2.09
N LEU A 62 8.23 3.25 -1.47
CA LEU A 62 9.17 4.30 -1.10
C LEU A 62 9.65 5.08 -2.35
N LEU A 63 10.00 4.37 -3.42
CA LEU A 63 10.41 4.98 -4.69
C LEU A 63 9.28 5.83 -5.30
N CYS A 64 8.04 5.33 -5.28
CA CYS A 64 6.89 6.11 -5.73
C CYS A 64 6.74 7.40 -4.92
N ARG A 65 6.96 7.37 -3.60
CA ARG A 65 6.86 8.55 -2.74
C ARG A 65 7.99 9.54 -2.92
N PHE A 66 9.22 9.06 -3.12
CA PHE A 66 10.32 9.93 -3.52
C PHE A 66 10.03 10.65 -4.83
N GLY A 67 9.57 9.92 -5.86
CA GLY A 67 9.21 10.53 -7.15
C GLY A 67 8.10 11.57 -7.00
N MET A 68 7.05 11.26 -6.24
CA MET A 68 5.94 12.18 -6.00
C MET A 68 6.38 13.46 -5.30
N LEU A 69 7.12 13.33 -4.19
CA LEU A 69 7.58 14.48 -3.41
C LEU A 69 8.60 15.33 -4.20
N ALA A 70 9.48 14.68 -4.96
CA ALA A 70 10.43 15.38 -5.83
C ALA A 70 9.70 16.19 -6.91
N LEU A 71 8.67 15.60 -7.56
CA LEU A 71 7.83 16.31 -8.51
C LEU A 71 7.11 17.49 -7.85
N ARG A 72 6.53 17.31 -6.66
CA ARG A 72 5.84 18.39 -5.93
C ARG A 72 6.77 19.54 -5.57
N VAL A 73 8.00 19.25 -5.11
CA VAL A 73 9.04 20.26 -4.87
C VAL A 73 9.42 20.97 -6.17
N TYR A 74 9.64 20.23 -7.25
CA TYR A 74 9.98 20.81 -8.55
C TYR A 74 8.89 21.75 -9.08
N MET A 75 7.62 21.32 -9.01
CA MET A 75 6.45 22.09 -9.43
C MET A 75 6.19 23.32 -8.54
N SER A 76 6.62 23.30 -7.28
CA SER A 76 6.48 24.47 -6.39
C SER A 76 7.33 25.68 -6.80
N LYS A 77 8.37 25.47 -7.63
CA LYS A 77 9.33 26.52 -8.03
C LYS A 77 9.35 26.84 -9.52
N ASN A 78 8.80 25.96 -10.36
CA ASN A 78 8.89 26.07 -11.81
C ASN A 78 7.50 26.08 -12.45
N THR A 79 7.37 26.71 -13.60
CA THR A 79 6.19 26.51 -14.47
C THR A 79 6.20 25.08 -14.98
N TYR A 80 5.10 24.36 -14.81
CA TYR A 80 5.00 22.94 -15.16
C TYR A 80 3.87 22.67 -16.15
N GLY A 81 4.06 21.65 -16.99
CA GLY A 81 3.03 21.17 -17.91
C GLY A 81 2.08 20.16 -17.25
N SER A 82 0.95 19.90 -17.92
CA SER A 82 -0.05 18.90 -17.50
C SER A 82 0.54 17.49 -17.31
N GLY A 83 1.58 17.14 -18.08
CA GLY A 83 2.27 15.85 -17.95
C GLY A 83 2.88 15.61 -16.55
N LEU A 84 3.41 16.65 -15.89
CA LEU A 84 3.98 16.51 -14.55
C LEU A 84 2.89 16.30 -13.49
N LEU A 85 1.75 16.98 -13.63
CA LEU A 85 0.58 16.77 -12.76
C LEU A 85 0.01 15.35 -12.91
N ILE A 86 -0.06 14.85 -14.14
CA ILE A 86 -0.49 13.47 -14.41
C ILE A 86 0.47 12.48 -13.76
N ALA A 87 1.78 12.69 -13.91
CA ALA A 87 2.80 11.83 -13.30
C ALA A 87 2.71 11.83 -11.76
N GLU A 88 2.54 13.01 -11.14
CA GLU A 88 2.32 13.12 -9.70
C GLU A 88 1.07 12.35 -9.27
N LEU A 89 -0.06 12.54 -9.97
CA LEU A 89 -1.31 11.87 -9.66
C LEU A 89 -1.19 10.34 -9.74
N ILE A 90 -0.45 9.82 -10.72
CA ILE A 90 -0.13 8.39 -10.85
C ILE A 90 0.61 7.90 -9.61
N LEU A 91 1.70 8.58 -9.25
CA LEU A 91 2.56 8.18 -8.13
C LEU A 91 1.81 8.26 -6.80
N VAL A 92 0.99 9.29 -6.59
CA VAL A 92 0.12 9.43 -5.41
C VAL A 92 -0.89 8.29 -5.33
N SER A 93 -1.54 7.96 -6.44
CA SER A 93 -2.66 7.02 -6.47
C SER A 93 -2.21 5.56 -6.33
N ILE A 94 -1.07 5.21 -6.92
CA ILE A 94 -0.56 3.83 -6.93
C ILE A 94 0.23 3.54 -5.65
N GLY A 95 0.95 4.52 -5.10
CA GLY A 95 1.89 4.34 -3.99
C GLY A 95 1.34 3.45 -2.87
N PHE A 96 0.31 3.89 -2.16
CA PHE A 96 -0.21 3.17 -1.00
C PHE A 96 -0.77 1.77 -1.32
N LEU A 97 -1.15 1.47 -2.57
CA LEU A 97 -1.61 0.13 -2.94
C LEU A 97 -0.52 -0.92 -2.70
N PHE A 98 0.76 -0.53 -2.83
CA PHE A 98 1.88 -1.39 -2.51
C PHE A 98 2.04 -1.69 -1.01
N LEU A 99 1.42 -0.93 -0.11
CA LEU A 99 1.41 -1.23 1.32
C LEU A 99 0.37 -2.28 1.70
N ILE A 100 -0.68 -2.48 0.89
CA ILE A 100 -1.76 -3.42 1.19
C ILE A 100 -1.28 -4.89 1.06
N ASP A 101 -0.49 -5.21 0.04
CA ASP A 101 0.00 -6.58 -0.22
C ASP A 101 0.85 -7.17 0.93
N PRO A 102 1.81 -6.42 1.53
CA PRO A 102 2.50 -6.84 2.75
C PRO A 102 1.54 -7.18 3.89
N ILE A 103 0.49 -6.39 4.11
CA ILE A 103 -0.47 -6.63 5.20
C ILE A 103 -1.30 -7.89 4.95
N ILE A 104 -1.75 -8.12 3.70
CA ILE A 104 -2.42 -9.38 3.33
C ILE A 104 -1.50 -10.57 3.60
N THR A 105 -0.20 -10.43 3.30
CA THR A 105 0.79 -11.49 3.50
C THR A 105 1.08 -11.73 4.98
N ILE A 106 1.22 -10.67 5.77
CA ILE A 106 1.40 -10.76 7.23
C ILE A 106 0.17 -11.40 7.88
N TRP A 107 -1.04 -10.99 7.50
CA TRP A 107 -2.29 -11.59 7.98
C TRP A 107 -2.35 -13.08 7.67
N LYS A 108 -2.01 -13.49 6.45
CA LYS A 108 -1.93 -14.90 6.07
C LYS A 108 -0.92 -15.65 6.95
N ARG A 109 0.31 -15.14 7.09
CA ARG A 109 1.37 -15.75 7.92
C ARG A 109 1.01 -15.82 9.40
N HIS A 110 0.22 -14.86 9.89
CA HIS A 110 -0.28 -14.86 11.27
C HIS A 110 -1.17 -16.07 11.56
N VAL A 111 -2.03 -16.45 10.61
CA VAL A 111 -2.82 -17.70 10.71
C VAL A 111 -1.91 -18.92 10.63
N GLU A 112 -1.04 -18.96 9.62
CA GLU A 112 -0.14 -20.10 9.36
C GLU A 112 0.82 -20.36 10.54
N SER A 113 1.16 -19.35 11.33
CA SER A 113 2.04 -19.52 12.49
C SER A 113 1.45 -20.34 13.64
N VAL A 114 0.13 -20.60 13.64
CA VAL A 114 -0.57 -21.29 14.74
C VAL A 114 -1.23 -22.58 14.28
N THR A 115 -1.50 -22.72 12.99
CA THR A 115 -2.13 -23.93 12.45
C THR A 115 -1.08 -24.87 11.86
N PRO A 116 -1.07 -26.18 12.21
CA PRO A 116 -0.22 -27.15 11.53
C PRO A 116 -0.50 -27.20 10.03
N GLN A 117 0.53 -27.46 9.22
CA GLN A 117 0.45 -27.43 7.75
C GLN A 117 -0.68 -28.29 7.16
N SER A 118 -1.01 -29.41 7.82
CA SER A 118 -2.10 -30.32 7.43
C SER A 118 -3.52 -29.76 7.70
N GLN A 119 -3.66 -28.75 8.56
CA GLN A 119 -4.92 -28.17 9.00
C GLN A 119 -5.12 -26.72 8.56
N HIS A 120 -4.37 -26.24 7.57
CA HIS A 120 -4.52 -24.86 7.10
C HIS A 120 -5.95 -24.61 6.59
N PRO A 121 -6.66 -23.61 7.14
CA PRO A 121 -8.03 -23.31 6.75
C PRO A 121 -8.08 -22.86 5.28
N ARG A 122 -8.73 -23.65 4.43
CA ARG A 122 -8.85 -23.38 2.99
C ARG A 122 -9.41 -21.99 2.68
N TRP A 123 -10.33 -21.50 3.51
CA TRP A 123 -10.94 -20.18 3.36
C TRP A 123 -9.93 -19.03 3.50
N VAL A 124 -8.90 -19.17 4.35
CA VAL A 124 -7.85 -18.14 4.52
C VAL A 124 -6.99 -18.05 3.27
N LEU A 125 -6.63 -19.20 2.69
CA LEU A 125 -5.86 -19.28 1.45
C LEU A 125 -6.65 -18.69 0.27
N GLN A 126 -7.93 -19.03 0.16
CA GLN A 126 -8.82 -18.50 -0.87
C GLN A 126 -9.01 -16.99 -0.71
N LEU A 127 -9.28 -16.51 0.51
CA LEU A 127 -9.49 -15.10 0.78
C LEU A 127 -8.23 -14.27 0.51
N SER A 128 -7.06 -14.75 0.93
CA SER A 128 -5.77 -14.11 0.61
C SER A 128 -5.56 -13.97 -0.90
N ARG A 129 -5.90 -15.02 -1.68
CA ARG A 129 -5.83 -14.99 -3.14
C ARG A 129 -6.81 -13.98 -3.75
N ILE A 130 -8.06 -13.95 -3.28
CA ILE A 130 -9.07 -12.99 -3.73
C ILE A 130 -8.63 -11.55 -3.46
N LEU A 131 -8.17 -11.25 -2.24
CA LEU A 131 -7.69 -9.91 -1.87
C LEU A 131 -6.52 -9.45 -2.74
N ARG A 132 -5.59 -10.35 -3.08
CA ARG A 132 -4.48 -10.04 -4.00
C ARG A 132 -4.95 -9.78 -5.43
N ILE A 133 -5.93 -10.56 -5.93
CA ILE A 133 -6.52 -10.32 -7.26
C ILE A 133 -7.22 -8.96 -7.28
N LEU A 134 -8.03 -8.64 -6.27
CA LEU A 134 -8.68 -7.32 -6.15
C LEU A 134 -7.66 -6.17 -6.13
N LEU A 135 -6.54 -6.36 -5.44
CA LEU A 135 -5.46 -5.37 -5.40
C LEU A 135 -4.81 -5.18 -6.78
N ILE A 136 -4.52 -6.27 -7.50
CA ILE A 136 -3.96 -6.21 -8.86
C ILE A 136 -4.92 -5.51 -9.81
N VAL A 137 -6.22 -5.83 -9.75
CA VAL A 137 -7.26 -5.18 -10.55
C VAL A 137 -7.31 -3.68 -10.25
N SER A 138 -7.23 -3.28 -8.97
CA SER A 138 -7.23 -1.87 -8.59
C SER A 138 -5.99 -1.11 -9.08
N ILE A 139 -4.80 -1.73 -9.00
CA ILE A 139 -3.56 -1.17 -9.55
C ILE A 139 -3.69 -0.99 -11.08
N ALA A 140 -4.12 -2.03 -11.79
CA ALA A 140 -4.29 -1.99 -13.24
C ALA A 140 -5.29 -0.89 -13.66
N THR A 141 -6.43 -0.82 -12.96
CA THR A 141 -7.47 0.19 -13.22
C THR A 141 -6.95 1.59 -12.95
N THR A 142 -6.17 1.80 -11.88
CA THR A 142 -5.53 3.09 -11.58
C THR A 142 -4.57 3.49 -12.70
N VAL A 143 -3.70 2.58 -13.16
CA VAL A 143 -2.74 2.84 -14.24
C VAL A 143 -3.45 3.22 -15.53
N VAL A 144 -4.48 2.45 -15.94
CA VAL A 144 -5.26 2.73 -17.15
C VAL A 144 -6.01 4.05 -17.04
N ALA A 145 -6.65 4.32 -15.90
CA ALA A 145 -7.34 5.59 -15.68
C ALA A 145 -6.39 6.78 -15.84
N SER A 146 -5.17 6.66 -15.31
CA SER A 146 -4.20 7.73 -15.39
C SER A 146 -3.56 7.89 -16.77
N SER A 147 -3.30 6.80 -17.50
CA SER A 147 -2.74 6.88 -18.85
C SER A 147 -3.72 7.51 -19.85
N LEU A 148 -5.03 7.37 -19.60
CA LEU A 148 -6.08 7.98 -20.41
C LEU A 148 -6.24 9.49 -20.20
N ILE A 149 -5.65 10.10 -19.15
CA ILE A 149 -5.80 11.54 -18.87
C ILE A 149 -5.25 12.38 -20.04
N SER A 150 -4.11 12.00 -20.61
CA SER A 150 -3.53 12.72 -21.75
C SER A 150 -4.48 12.74 -22.96
N SER A 151 -5.13 11.61 -23.25
CA SER A 151 -6.13 11.51 -24.32
C SER A 151 -7.44 12.24 -23.98
N ALA A 152 -7.77 12.32 -22.68
CA ALA A 152 -8.97 12.99 -22.19
C ALA A 152 -8.92 14.51 -22.38
N LEU A 153 -7.72 15.09 -22.44
CA LEU A 153 -7.54 16.52 -22.75
C LEU A 153 -7.98 16.89 -24.17
N SER A 154 -8.05 15.92 -25.09
CA SER A 154 -8.49 16.15 -26.47
C SER A 154 -9.94 15.72 -26.73
N LYS A 155 -10.54 14.91 -25.84
CA LYS A 155 -11.86 14.29 -26.06
C LYS A 155 -12.67 14.25 -24.75
N PRO A 156 -13.76 15.03 -24.64
CA PRO A 156 -14.60 15.05 -23.44
C PRO A 156 -15.14 13.69 -23.01
N SER A 157 -15.50 12.81 -23.97
CA SER A 157 -16.05 11.47 -23.68
C SER A 157 -15.07 10.55 -22.95
N VAL A 158 -13.77 10.79 -23.05
CA VAL A 158 -12.75 10.00 -22.34
C VAL A 158 -12.64 10.42 -20.87
N ILE A 159 -13.00 11.66 -20.52
CA ILE A 159 -12.97 12.16 -19.13
C ILE A 159 -13.95 11.37 -18.25
N ASP A 160 -15.15 11.07 -18.75
CA ASP A 160 -16.15 10.31 -17.99
C ASP A 160 -15.70 8.86 -17.74
N ASN A 161 -15.02 8.26 -18.72
CA ASN A 161 -14.39 6.96 -18.56
C ASN A 161 -13.29 7.01 -17.48
N VAL A 162 -12.38 7.98 -17.53
CA VAL A 162 -11.33 8.17 -16.52
C VAL A 162 -11.93 8.31 -15.12
N ARG A 163 -12.98 9.13 -14.97
CA ARG A 163 -13.66 9.33 -13.69
C ARG A 163 -14.29 8.03 -13.18
N THR A 164 -14.92 7.26 -14.07
CA THR A 164 -15.53 5.97 -13.73
C THR A 164 -14.47 4.96 -13.29
N LEU A 165 -13.37 4.82 -14.03
CA LEU A 165 -12.27 3.91 -13.63
C LEU A 165 -11.67 4.30 -12.27
N ARG A 166 -11.49 5.60 -12.01
CA ARG A 166 -11.00 6.08 -10.71
C ARG A 166 -11.96 5.74 -9.57
N LYS A 167 -13.27 5.93 -9.78
CA LYS A 167 -14.32 5.56 -8.82
C LYS A 167 -14.30 4.05 -8.53
N VAL A 168 -14.27 3.22 -9.58
CA VAL A 168 -14.22 1.76 -9.45
C VAL A 168 -12.98 1.34 -8.67
N SER A 169 -11.79 1.85 -9.02
CA SER A 169 -10.57 1.53 -8.29
C SER A 169 -10.61 1.95 -6.82
N ALA A 170 -11.13 3.14 -6.50
CA ALA A 170 -11.26 3.61 -5.13
C ALA A 170 -12.19 2.69 -4.30
N ILE A 171 -13.37 2.35 -4.85
CA ILE A 171 -14.34 1.45 -4.21
C ILE A 171 -13.73 0.05 -3.99
N VAL A 172 -13.10 -0.52 -5.03
CA VAL A 172 -12.49 -1.86 -4.93
C VAL A 172 -11.39 -1.89 -3.87
N THR A 173 -10.56 -0.86 -3.79
CA THR A 173 -9.53 -0.75 -2.75
C THR A 173 -10.14 -0.63 -1.34
N LEU A 174 -11.18 0.20 -1.18
CA LEU A 174 -11.88 0.33 0.09
C LEU A 174 -12.47 -1.01 0.56
N ILE A 175 -13.18 -1.71 -0.33
CA ILE A 175 -13.75 -3.04 -0.05
C ILE A 175 -12.64 -4.02 0.33
N THR A 176 -11.51 -4.01 -0.37
CA THR A 176 -10.37 -4.89 -0.08
C THR A 176 -9.86 -4.69 1.36
N ILE A 177 -9.72 -3.44 1.80
CA ILE A 177 -9.24 -3.11 3.15
C ILE A 177 -10.29 -3.46 4.21
N VAL A 178 -11.58 -3.21 3.93
CA VAL A 178 -12.68 -3.59 4.82
C VAL A 178 -12.72 -5.10 5.05
N ILE A 179 -12.64 -5.89 3.96
CA ILE A 179 -12.60 -7.34 4.05
C ILE A 179 -11.36 -7.81 4.84
N LEU A 180 -10.19 -7.21 4.61
CA LEU A 180 -8.97 -7.54 5.34
C LEU A 180 -9.11 -7.25 6.85
N LEU A 181 -9.73 -6.13 7.21
CA LEU A 181 -9.98 -5.75 8.60
C LEU A 181 -10.90 -6.77 9.30
N PHE A 182 -12.03 -7.11 8.68
CA PHE A 182 -12.94 -8.13 9.20
C PHE A 182 -12.28 -9.50 9.27
N ALA A 183 -11.47 -9.87 8.28
CA ALA A 183 -10.73 -11.12 8.28
C ALA A 183 -9.73 -11.20 9.44
N ALA A 184 -9.02 -10.11 9.74
CA ALA A 184 -8.10 -10.04 10.87
C ALA A 184 -8.82 -10.23 12.22
N ILE A 185 -9.97 -9.57 12.40
CA ILE A 185 -10.80 -9.72 13.60
C ILE A 185 -11.36 -11.15 13.71
N ARG A 186 -11.87 -11.69 12.60
CA ARG A 186 -12.48 -13.03 12.57
C ARG A 186 -11.48 -14.13 12.88
N VAL A 187 -10.23 -14.01 12.40
CA VAL A 187 -9.13 -14.94 12.71
C VAL A 187 -8.86 -14.96 14.21
N ASN A 188 -8.83 -13.81 14.87
CA ASN A 188 -8.62 -13.72 16.32
C ASN A 188 -9.74 -14.38 17.14
N MET A 189 -10.95 -14.46 16.59
CA MET A 189 -12.07 -15.17 17.21
C MET A 189 -12.09 -16.66 16.87
N ALA A 190 -11.57 -17.06 15.71
CA ALA A 190 -11.58 -18.45 15.25
C ALA A 190 -10.40 -19.28 15.77
N PHE A 191 -9.24 -18.65 15.92
CA PHE A 191 -7.97 -19.33 16.20
C PHE A 191 -7.30 -18.73 17.43
N PRO A 192 -6.55 -19.52 18.20
CA PRO A 192 -5.81 -19.05 19.37
C PRO A 192 -4.52 -18.30 18.95
N VAL A 193 -4.65 -17.28 18.11
CA VAL A 193 -3.54 -16.47 17.61
C VAL A 193 -3.05 -15.45 18.64
N SER A 194 -1.81 -14.99 18.48
CA SER A 194 -1.25 -13.98 19.38
C SER A 194 -2.02 -12.65 19.27
N ARG A 195 -2.59 -12.20 20.39
CA ARG A 195 -3.34 -10.92 20.44
C ARG A 195 -2.49 -9.74 19.96
N LYS A 196 -1.18 -9.75 20.26
CA LYS A 196 -0.23 -8.72 19.84
C LYS A 196 -0.14 -8.62 18.31
N GLY A 197 -0.03 -9.75 17.61
CA GLY A 197 0.02 -9.79 16.15
C GLY A 197 -1.30 -9.30 15.52
N THR A 198 -2.44 -9.72 16.09
CA THR A 198 -3.76 -9.25 15.63
C THR A 198 -3.91 -7.73 15.81
N VAL A 199 -3.61 -7.20 16.99
CA VAL A 199 -3.71 -5.74 17.27
C VAL A 199 -2.81 -4.95 16.32
N TYR A 200 -1.60 -5.44 16.05
CA TYR A 200 -0.71 -4.85 15.06
C TYR A 200 -1.35 -4.81 13.66
N ILE A 201 -1.85 -5.95 13.15
CA ILE A 201 -2.47 -6.03 11.82
C ILE A 201 -3.68 -5.10 11.73
N VAL A 202 -4.55 -5.10 12.75
CA VAL A 202 -5.74 -4.24 12.83
C VAL A 202 -5.33 -2.76 12.84
N ALA A 203 -4.35 -2.36 13.65
CA ALA A 203 -3.89 -0.97 13.73
C ALA A 203 -3.33 -0.47 12.38
N VAL A 204 -2.50 -1.26 11.70
CA VAL A 204 -1.96 -0.88 10.39
C VAL A 204 -3.06 -0.87 9.32
N THR A 205 -3.99 -1.82 9.37
CA THR A 205 -5.14 -1.86 8.45
C THR A 205 -6.06 -0.65 8.65
N MET A 206 -6.25 -0.20 9.90
CA MET A 206 -7.00 1.02 10.20
C MET A 206 -6.32 2.27 9.63
N CYS A 207 -4.98 2.35 9.66
CA CYS A 207 -4.25 3.43 9.00
C CYS A 207 -4.50 3.43 7.48
N LEU A 208 -4.47 2.24 6.85
CA LEU A 208 -4.78 2.09 5.42
C LEU A 208 -6.26 2.39 5.11
N MET A 209 -7.18 2.12 6.04
CA MET A 209 -8.59 2.45 5.92
C MET A 209 -8.81 3.96 5.82
N VAL A 210 -8.15 4.74 6.68
CA VAL A 210 -8.24 6.22 6.64
C VAL A 210 -7.84 6.75 5.26
N ILE A 211 -6.74 6.21 4.71
CA ILE A 211 -6.27 6.56 3.36
C ILE A 211 -7.30 6.20 2.29
N ALA A 212 -7.88 5.00 2.36
CA ALA A 212 -8.86 4.54 1.38
C ALA A 212 -10.18 5.32 1.43
N VAL A 213 -10.64 5.67 2.63
CA VAL A 213 -11.82 6.53 2.82
C VAL A 213 -11.54 7.92 2.28
N TYR A 214 -10.42 8.55 2.65
CA TYR A 214 -10.02 9.85 2.12
C TYR A 214 -9.94 9.85 0.59
N ARG A 215 -9.32 8.84 -0.01
CA ARG A 215 -9.24 8.70 -1.47
C ARG A 215 -10.61 8.56 -2.11
N THR A 216 -11.50 7.79 -1.50
CA THR A 216 -12.87 7.60 -1.97
C THR A 216 -13.60 8.94 -1.94
N GLU A 217 -13.62 9.62 -0.80
CA GLU A 217 -14.22 10.96 -0.65
C GLU A 217 -13.69 11.96 -1.68
N GLN A 218 -12.38 12.04 -1.89
CA GLN A 218 -11.79 12.93 -2.90
C GLN A 218 -12.19 12.56 -4.34
N THR A 219 -12.48 11.29 -4.61
CA THR A 219 -12.91 10.83 -5.94
C THR A 219 -14.39 11.13 -6.20
N PHE A 220 -15.22 11.20 -5.16
CA PHE A 220 -16.65 11.46 -5.24
C PHE A 220 -17.04 12.93 -5.03
N SER A 221 -16.22 13.70 -4.30
CA SER A 221 -16.48 15.13 -4.09
C SER A 221 -16.48 15.89 -5.42
N THR A 222 -17.32 16.91 -5.54
CA THR A 222 -17.32 17.85 -6.67
C THR A 222 -16.87 19.26 -6.25
N GLY A 223 -16.44 19.41 -4.99
CA GLY A 223 -16.08 20.69 -4.40
C GLY A 223 -14.69 21.21 -4.80
N ASN A 224 -14.41 22.47 -4.48
CA ASN A 224 -13.13 23.13 -4.77
C ASN A 224 -11.97 22.46 -4.02
N THR A 225 -11.28 21.54 -4.68
CA THR A 225 -10.11 20.79 -4.19
C THR A 225 -8.89 21.66 -3.88
N ASN A 226 -8.95 22.95 -4.23
CA ASN A 226 -7.88 23.92 -3.96
C ASN A 226 -8.03 24.68 -2.64
N SER A 227 -9.03 24.34 -1.81
CA SER A 227 -9.14 24.92 -0.47
C SER A 227 -7.96 24.52 0.42
N THR A 228 -7.52 25.43 1.30
CA THR A 228 -6.47 25.16 2.30
C THR A 228 -6.78 23.91 3.13
N ALA A 229 -8.07 23.69 3.44
CA ALA A 229 -8.54 22.51 4.15
C ALA A 229 -8.31 21.21 3.38
N ALA A 230 -8.53 21.19 2.05
CA ALA A 230 -8.28 20.00 1.23
C ALA A 230 -6.79 19.64 1.16
N ARG A 231 -5.91 20.64 1.13
CA ARG A 231 -4.45 20.45 1.21
C ARG A 231 -4.01 19.91 2.58
N ALA A 232 -4.51 20.49 3.66
CA ALA A 232 -4.24 19.99 5.00
C ALA A 232 -4.72 18.54 5.18
N ALA A 233 -5.92 18.23 4.68
CA ALA A 233 -6.46 16.87 4.70
C ALA A 233 -5.60 15.89 3.89
N PHE A 234 -4.99 16.31 2.78
CA PHE A 234 -4.04 15.46 2.05
C PHE A 234 -2.81 15.13 2.91
N TRP A 235 -2.16 16.14 3.50
CA TRP A 235 -0.96 15.91 4.30
C TRP A 235 -1.24 15.07 5.55
N ILE A 236 -2.40 15.24 6.18
CA ILE A 236 -2.78 14.50 7.37
C ILE A 236 -3.36 13.12 7.00
N CYS A 237 -4.45 13.05 6.25
CA CYS A 237 -5.17 11.79 6.02
C CYS A 237 -4.43 10.86 5.05
N GLN A 238 -3.79 11.41 4.01
CA GLN A 238 -3.00 10.61 3.08
C GLN A 238 -1.58 10.41 3.59
N MET A 239 -0.80 11.49 3.72
CA MET A 239 0.66 11.36 3.89
C MET A 239 1.07 10.84 5.28
N LEU A 240 0.47 11.34 6.36
CA LEU A 240 0.82 10.92 7.73
C LEU A 240 0.43 9.47 8.00
N PHE A 241 -0.80 9.05 7.68
CA PHE A 241 -1.24 7.67 7.92
C PHE A 241 -0.49 6.66 7.07
N GLU A 242 -0.07 7.06 5.87
CA GLU A 242 0.73 6.22 5.01
C GLU A 242 2.17 6.08 5.50
N LEU A 243 2.76 7.19 5.97
CA LEU A 243 4.05 7.17 6.65
C LEU A 243 3.97 6.28 7.90
N ALA A 244 2.89 6.36 8.68
CA ALA A 244 2.69 5.53 9.87
C ALA A 244 2.58 4.03 9.51
N ALA A 245 1.79 3.69 8.49
CA ALA A 245 1.67 2.33 8.00
C ALA A 245 3.02 1.79 7.47
N PHE A 246 3.72 2.57 6.65
CA PHE A 246 5.04 2.20 6.14
C PHE A 246 6.08 2.04 7.26
N THR A 247 6.13 2.99 8.20
CA THR A 247 7.06 2.94 9.34
C THR A 247 6.78 1.71 10.19
N SER A 248 5.51 1.37 10.44
CA SER A 248 5.18 0.16 11.21
C SER A 248 5.75 -1.12 10.57
N LEU A 249 5.65 -1.25 9.24
CA LEU A 249 6.25 -2.36 8.49
C LEU A 249 7.79 -2.39 8.60
N LEU A 250 8.43 -1.22 8.70
CA LEU A 250 9.88 -1.09 8.87
C LEU A 250 10.37 -1.26 10.32
N VAL A 251 9.49 -1.17 11.32
CA VAL A 251 9.89 -1.34 12.72
C VAL A 251 9.93 -2.82 13.10
N ILE A 252 8.97 -3.64 12.63
CA ILE A 252 8.87 -5.05 13.05
C ILE A 252 9.62 -6.01 12.12
N SER A 253 10.40 -6.95 12.66
CA SER A 253 10.99 -8.00 11.81
C SER A 253 9.92 -9.05 11.51
N ILE A 254 9.36 -8.99 10.30
CA ILE A 254 8.23 -9.83 9.87
C ILE A 254 8.48 -11.32 10.13
N PRO A 255 9.65 -11.91 9.79
CA PRO A 255 9.90 -13.33 10.06
C PRO A 255 9.87 -13.69 11.55
N THR A 256 10.32 -12.80 12.43
CA THR A 256 10.37 -13.08 13.87
C THR A 256 9.00 -12.94 14.53
N TRP A 257 8.18 -11.98 14.09
CA TRP A 257 6.84 -11.76 14.64
C TRP A 257 5.79 -12.69 14.02
N PHE A 258 5.99 -13.05 12.75
CA PHE A 258 5.06 -13.86 11.96
C PHE A 258 5.86 -14.95 11.22
N PRO A 259 6.33 -15.98 11.93
CA PRO A 259 7.20 -17.01 11.34
C PRO A 259 6.53 -17.77 10.20
N GLY A 260 5.22 -18.02 10.29
CA GLY A 260 4.52 -18.92 9.36
C GLY A 260 5.16 -20.31 9.37
N ASP A 261 5.19 -20.98 8.22
CA ASP A 261 5.68 -22.36 8.06
C ASP A 261 7.20 -22.55 8.23
N ALA A 262 7.96 -21.48 8.50
CA ALA A 262 9.42 -21.48 8.39
C ALA A 262 10.17 -22.04 9.61
N ILE A 263 9.48 -22.45 10.68
CA ILE A 263 10.13 -23.07 11.84
C ILE A 263 9.87 -24.58 11.76
N PRO A 264 10.84 -25.41 11.32
CA PRO A 264 10.81 -26.81 11.68
C PRO A 264 10.80 -26.85 13.21
N SER A 265 9.78 -27.48 13.76
CA SER A 265 9.66 -27.59 15.21
C SER A 265 10.96 -28.21 15.75
N SER A 266 11.40 -27.85 16.96
CA SER A 266 12.55 -28.49 17.58
C SER A 266 12.40 -30.02 17.60
N SER A 267 11.15 -30.52 17.64
CA SER A 267 10.79 -31.93 17.46
C SER A 267 11.11 -32.50 16.08
N ASP A 268 10.98 -31.73 15.00
CA ASP A 268 11.41 -32.17 13.66
C ASP A 268 12.94 -32.20 13.56
N THR A 269 13.61 -31.26 14.22
CA THR A 269 15.08 -31.25 14.30
C THR A 269 15.60 -32.43 15.13
N GLU A 270 14.95 -32.74 16.25
CA GLU A 270 15.26 -33.92 17.07
C GLU A 270 14.92 -35.23 16.35
N MET A 271 13.83 -35.32 15.58
CA MET A 271 13.51 -36.49 14.76
C MET A 271 14.53 -36.71 13.64
N VAL A 272 14.96 -35.65 12.95
CA VAL A 272 15.99 -35.76 11.91
C VAL A 272 17.34 -36.15 12.52
N LEU A 273 17.69 -35.63 13.70
CA LEU A 273 18.90 -36.01 14.42
C LEU A 273 18.84 -37.46 14.93
N SER A 274 17.71 -37.91 15.45
CA SER A 274 17.53 -39.30 15.92
C SER A 274 17.46 -40.30 14.76
N GLN A 275 16.85 -39.96 13.62
CA GLN A 275 16.92 -40.77 12.41
C GLN A 275 18.35 -40.83 11.84
N SER A 276 19.09 -39.72 11.86
CA SER A 276 20.50 -39.70 11.44
C SER A 276 21.39 -40.54 12.37
N GLN A 277 21.10 -40.57 13.67
CA GLN A 277 21.79 -41.45 14.62
C GLN A 277 21.46 -42.93 14.37
N ASN A 278 20.19 -43.30 14.16
CA ASN A 278 19.81 -44.68 13.88
C ASN A 278 20.40 -45.23 12.57
N PHE A 279 20.57 -44.39 11.54
CA PHE A 279 21.18 -44.84 10.29
C PHE A 279 22.67 -45.18 10.45
N LYS A 280 23.40 -44.49 11.34
CA LYS A 280 24.81 -44.80 11.64
C LYS A 280 24.97 -46.10 12.42
N THR A 281 24.01 -46.47 13.25
CA THR A 281 24.06 -47.69 14.07
C THR A 281 23.75 -48.96 13.28
N GLN A 282 23.04 -48.87 12.15
CA GLN A 282 22.74 -50.02 11.28
C GLN A 282 23.82 -50.32 10.23
N SER A 283 24.79 -49.42 10.06
CA SER A 283 25.87 -49.56 9.07
C SER A 283 27.20 -50.09 9.66
N MET A 284 27.20 -50.54 10.92
CA MET A 284 28.30 -51.23 11.59
C MET A 284 27.88 -52.66 11.91
#